data_AF-A0AAC8Q6H3-F1
#
_entry.id   AF-A0AAC8Q6H3-F1
#
_cell.length_a   1.000
_cell.length_b   1.000
_cell.length_c   1.000
_cell.angle_alpha   90.00
_cell.angle_beta   90.00
_cell.angle_gamma   90.00
#
_symmetry.space_group_name_H-M   'P 1'
#
loop_
_entity.id
_entity.type
_entity.pdbx_description
1 polymer ?
#
loop_
_entity_poly.entity_id
_entity_poly.type
_entity_poly.pdbx_seq_one_letter_code
_entity_poly.pdbx_strand_id
1 'polypeptide(L)'
;MLGELGGVSGLRARLQHPGTTVQEMEGDRAIVSLGPWPEAGDTEQGNVLPAYRELARVLEPWLYHEPKLHVVQNMEDTRRWERRFLD
;
A
#
# COMPACT_ATOMS: atom_id res chain seq x y z
N MET A 1 4.54 -8.27 10.42
CA MET A 1 3.32 -8.24 11.25
C MET A 1 3.06 -6.81 11.68
N LEU A 2 1.83 -6.46 12.05
CA LEU A 2 1.45 -5.08 12.38
C LEU A 2 2.26 -4.53 13.57
N GLY A 3 2.77 -5.39 14.44
CA GLY A 3 3.71 -5.02 15.52
C GLY A 3 4.91 -4.18 15.06
N GLU A 4 5.48 -4.45 13.87
CA GLU A 4 6.62 -3.69 13.33
C GLU A 4 6.24 -2.25 12.94
N LEU A 5 4.96 -2.01 12.68
CA LEU A 5 4.39 -0.67 12.44
C LEU A 5 4.05 0.05 13.74
N GLY A 6 4.24 -0.56 14.92
CA GLY A 6 3.70 -0.06 16.19
C GLY A 6 2.21 -0.35 16.34
N GLY A 7 1.74 -1.45 15.74
CA GLY A 7 0.34 -1.85 15.74
C GLY A 7 -0.56 -0.93 14.90
N VAL A 8 -1.87 -1.02 15.13
CA VAL A 8 -2.86 -0.22 14.40
C VAL A 8 -2.65 1.28 14.66
N SER A 9 -2.30 1.64 15.90
CA SER A 9 -2.01 3.02 16.28
C SER A 9 -0.82 3.60 15.53
N GLY A 10 0.27 2.83 15.39
CA GLY A 10 1.44 3.27 14.65
C GLY A 10 1.24 3.29 13.12
N LEU A 11 0.37 2.43 12.59
CA LEU A 11 -0.09 2.51 11.20
C LEU A 11 -0.93 3.78 10.97
N ARG A 12 -1.90 4.06 11.85
CA ARG A 12 -2.75 5.26 11.79
C ARG A 12 -1.92 6.54 11.91
N ALA A 13 -0.88 6.56 12.74
CA ALA A 13 0.02 7.71 12.87
C ALA A 13 0.87 7.98 11.62
N ARG A 14 1.02 7.00 10.71
CA ARG A 14 1.79 7.16 9.47
C ARG A 14 0.92 7.50 8.25
N LEU A 15 -0.37 7.16 8.29
CA LEU A 15 -1.33 7.49 7.24
C LEU A 15 -2.02 8.83 7.58
N GLN A 16 -1.61 9.89 6.89
CA GLN A 16 -2.01 11.27 7.16
C GLN A 16 -2.99 11.81 6.11
N HIS A 17 -3.21 11.10 5.01
CA HIS A 17 -4.14 11.55 3.98
C HIS A 17 -5.57 11.67 4.55
N PRO A 18 -6.28 12.80 4.34
CA PRO A 18 -7.54 13.10 5.01
C PRO A 18 -8.69 12.14 4.66
N GLY A 19 -8.63 11.50 3.50
CA GLY A 19 -9.59 10.46 3.08
C GLY A 19 -9.28 9.06 3.62
N THR A 20 -8.15 8.87 4.29
CA THR A 20 -7.71 7.56 4.76
C THR A 20 -8.21 7.28 6.17
N THR A 21 -8.86 6.13 6.36
CA THR A 21 -9.26 5.63 7.68
C THR A 21 -8.63 4.29 7.97
N VAL A 22 -8.24 4.08 9.23
CA VAL A 22 -7.69 2.81 9.72
C VAL A 22 -8.61 2.29 10.82
N GLN A 23 -9.11 1.06 10.69
CA GLN A 23 -9.95 0.40 11.68
C GLN A 23 -9.25 -0.87 12.17
N GLU A 24 -9.24 -1.06 13.49
CA GLU A 24 -8.67 -2.26 14.11
C GLU A 24 -9.58 -3.47 13.92
N MET A 25 -8.99 -4.63 13.70
CA MET A 25 -9.66 -5.93 13.65
C MET A 25 -8.97 -6.92 14.58
N GLU A 26 -9.70 -7.95 14.98
CA GLU A 26 -9.15 -9.03 15.78
C GLU A 26 -7.97 -9.73 15.09
N GLY A 27 -6.96 -10.09 15.88
CA GLY A 27 -5.83 -10.91 15.46
C GLY A 27 -4.72 -10.14 14.72
N ASP A 28 -4.32 -8.96 15.22
CA ASP A 28 -3.25 -8.13 14.64
C ASP A 28 -3.52 -7.71 13.18
N ARG A 29 -4.78 -7.36 12.90
CA ARG A 29 -5.25 -6.96 11.57
C ARG A 29 -5.83 -5.55 11.60
N ALA A 30 -5.81 -4.90 10.44
CA ALA A 30 -6.44 -3.60 10.26
C ALA A 30 -7.12 -3.52 8.89
N ILE A 31 -8.22 -2.79 8.83
CA ILE A 31 -8.81 -2.33 7.58
C ILE A 31 -8.30 -0.92 7.31
N VAL A 32 -7.78 -0.69 6.11
CA VAL A 32 -7.44 0.64 5.61
C VAL A 32 -8.41 0.96 4.48
N SER A 33 -9.14 2.07 4.60
CA SER A 33 -9.99 2.62 3.55
C SER A 33 -9.36 3.91 3.05
N LEU A 34 -9.17 4.07 1.74
CA LEU A 34 -8.54 5.24 1.12
C LEU A 34 -9.55 6.29 0.65
N GLY A 35 -10.83 6.09 0.98
CA GLY A 35 -11.94 6.91 0.54
C GLY A 35 -13.22 6.09 0.38
N PRO A 36 -14.37 6.73 0.10
CA PRO A 36 -15.65 6.06 -0.10
C PRO A 36 -15.78 5.39 -1.47
N TRP A 37 -15.00 5.82 -2.47
CA TRP A 37 -15.05 5.33 -3.84
C TRP A 37 -13.64 5.07 -4.36
N PRO A 38 -13.46 4.09 -5.26
CA PRO A 38 -12.17 3.89 -5.92
C PRO A 38 -11.85 5.07 -6.82
N GLU A 39 -10.62 5.57 -6.74
CA GLU A 39 -10.14 6.62 -7.63
C GLU A 39 -9.53 6.02 -8.89
N ALA A 40 -10.02 6.45 -10.06
CA ALA A 40 -9.38 6.16 -11.34
C ALA A 40 -8.14 7.07 -11.45
N GLY A 41 -6.97 6.54 -11.10
CA GLY A 41 -5.71 7.26 -11.20
C GLY A 41 -5.37 7.62 -12.63
N ASP A 42 -5.85 8.78 -13.07
CA ASP A 42 -5.47 9.37 -14.34
C ASP A 42 -4.24 10.25 -14.12
N THR A 43 -3.07 9.65 -14.30
CA THR A 43 -1.80 10.37 -14.21
C THR A 43 -1.62 11.38 -15.35
N GLU A 44 -2.30 11.22 -16.50
CA GLU A 44 -2.25 12.18 -17.60
C GLU A 44 -3.02 13.48 -17.25
N GLN A 45 -4.04 13.37 -16.40
CA GLN A 45 -4.78 14.50 -15.83
C GLN A 45 -4.22 15.00 -14.49
N GLY A 46 -3.03 14.54 -14.09
CA GLY A 46 -2.38 14.94 -12.84
C GLY A 46 -3.00 14.34 -11.58
N ASN A 47 -3.86 13.32 -11.71
CA ASN A 47 -4.41 12.61 -10.56
C ASN A 47 -3.38 11.58 -10.05
N VAL A 48 -2.61 12.00 -9.04
CA VAL A 48 -1.49 11.23 -8.50
C VAL A 48 -1.90 10.26 -7.38
N LEU A 49 -3.18 10.01 -7.15
CA LEU A 49 -3.64 9.03 -6.16
C LEU A 49 -2.90 9.11 -4.80
N PRO A 50 -2.90 10.30 -4.15
CA PRO A 50 -2.03 10.57 -3.01
C PRO A 50 -2.22 9.58 -1.84
N ALA A 51 -3.46 9.16 -1.56
CA ALA A 51 -3.76 8.16 -0.53
C ALA A 51 -3.13 6.79 -0.81
N TYR A 52 -3.15 6.37 -2.09
CA TYR A 52 -2.58 5.09 -2.54
C TYR A 52 -1.06 5.12 -2.49
N ARG A 53 -0.45 6.24 -2.89
CA ARG A 53 1.00 6.45 -2.81
C ARG A 53 1.50 6.50 -1.38
N GLU A 54 0.78 7.18 -0.49
CA GLU A 54 1.10 7.20 0.95
C GLU A 54 1.07 5.77 1.52
N LEU A 55 -0.01 5.02 1.29
CA LEU A 55 -0.12 3.64 1.76
C LEU A 55 1.01 2.76 1.21
N ALA A 56 1.31 2.87 -0.08
CA ALA A 56 2.39 2.11 -0.70
C ALA A 56 3.74 2.40 -0.03
N ARG A 57 4.07 3.67 0.20
CA ARG A 57 5.32 4.07 0.87
C ARG A 57 5.41 3.57 2.31
N VAL A 58 4.30 3.62 3.05
CA VAL A 58 4.24 3.11 4.42
C VAL A 58 4.44 1.60 4.45
N LEU A 59 3.88 0.85 3.50
CA LEU A 59 3.95 -0.61 3.51
C LEU A 59 5.15 -1.21 2.76
N GLU A 60 5.89 -0.41 2.00
CA GLU A 60 7.04 -0.84 1.19
C GLU A 60 8.03 -1.75 1.93
N PRO A 61 8.45 -1.45 3.18
CA PRO A 61 9.42 -2.29 3.89
C PRO A 61 8.90 -3.70 4.22
N TRP A 62 7.58 -3.90 4.15
CA TRP A 62 6.90 -5.17 4.43
C TRP A 62 6.25 -5.78 3.19
N LEU A 63 6.56 -5.27 1.99
CA LEU A 63 6.05 -5.82 0.75
C LEU A 63 6.58 -7.25 0.58
N TYR A 64 5.65 -8.19 0.48
CA TYR A 64 5.99 -9.57 0.20
C TYR A 64 6.45 -9.72 -1.25
N HIS A 65 7.63 -10.32 -1.44
CA HIS A 65 8.11 -10.73 -2.75
C HIS A 65 8.06 -12.25 -2.85
N GLU A 66 7.35 -12.75 -3.87
CA GLU A 66 7.28 -14.18 -4.12
C GLU A 66 8.69 -14.75 -4.43
N PRO A 67 9.12 -15.82 -3.75
CA PRO A 67 10.39 -16.47 -4.05
C PRO A 67 10.33 -17.07 -5.46
N LYS A 68 11.40 -16.86 -6.26
CA LYS A 68 11.51 -17.30 -7.65
C LYS A 68 11.22 -18.81 -7.79
N LEU A 69 9.99 -19.18 -8.17
CA LEU A 69 9.67 -20.51 -8.65
C LEU A 69 10.25 -20.69 -10.06
N HIS A 70 10.86 -21.85 -10.29
CA HIS A 70 11.93 -22.11 -11.26
C HIS A 70 11.59 -22.01 -12.76
N VAL A 71 10.54 -21.31 -13.19
CA VAL A 71 10.19 -21.22 -14.62
C VAL A 71 9.88 -19.78 -15.01
N VAL A 72 10.93 -19.07 -15.42
CA VAL A 72 10.95 -18.03 -16.47
C VAL A 72 9.67 -17.21 -16.59
N GLN A 73 9.53 -16.16 -15.79
CA GLN A 73 8.86 -14.94 -16.23
C GLN A 73 9.68 -13.72 -15.83
N ASN A 74 9.72 -12.73 -16.73
CA ASN A 74 10.37 -11.46 -16.53
C ASN A 74 9.78 -10.76 -15.30
N MET A 75 10.45 -10.86 -14.14
CA MET A 75 10.01 -10.23 -12.90
C MET A 75 10.15 -8.70 -12.93
N GLU A 76 10.76 -8.10 -13.96
CA GLU A 76 10.86 -6.65 -14.05
C GLU A 76 9.48 -6.00 -14.22
N ASP A 77 8.60 -6.58 -15.05
CA ASP A 77 7.24 -6.08 -15.23
C ASP A 77 6.42 -6.22 -13.93
N THR A 78 6.59 -7.34 -13.21
CA THR A 78 5.97 -7.54 -11.89
C THR A 78 6.47 -6.50 -10.88
N ARG A 79 7.79 -6.31 -10.77
CA ARG A 79 8.39 -5.32 -9.86
C ARG A 79 7.95 -3.90 -10.21
N ARG A 80 7.89 -3.56 -11.50
CA ARG A 80 7.40 -2.27 -11.96
C ARG A 80 5.94 -2.06 -11.59
N TRP A 81 5.11 -3.09 -11.73
CA TRP A 81 3.71 -3.05 -11.35
C TRP A 81 3.50 -2.95 -9.84
N GLU A 82 4.30 -3.67 -9.03
CA GLU A 82 4.31 -3.61 -7.57
C GLU A 82 4.73 -2.23 -7.06
N ARG A 83 5.71 -1.60 -7.72
CA ARG A 83 6.27 -0.29 -7.34
C ARG A 83 5.59 0.91 -8.00
N ARG A 84 4.51 0.73 -8.76
CA ARG A 84 3.83 1.80 -9.52
C ARG A 84 3.38 3.02 -8.71
N PHE A 85 3.26 2.87 -7.38
CA PHE A 85 2.87 3.94 -6.46
C PHE A 85 4.05 4.50 -5.64
N LEU A 86 5.23 3.89 -5.77
CA LEU A 86 6.47 4.31 -5.13
C LEU A 86 7.30 5.22 -6.03
N ASP A 87 7.24 4.95 -7.33
CA ASP A 87 7.95 5.67 -8.39
C ASP A 87 7.14 6.86 -8.98
#